data_AF-M3GTD5-F1
#
_entry.id   AF-M3GTD5-F1
#
_cell.length_a   1.000
_cell.length_b   1.000
_cell.length_c   1.000
_cell.angle_alpha   90.00
_cell.angle_beta   90.00
_cell.angle_gamma   90.00
#
_symmetry.space_group_name_H-M   'P 1'
#
loop_
_entity.id
_entity.type
_entity.pdbx_description
1 polymer ?
#
loop_
_entity_poly.entity_id
_entity_poly.type
_entity_poly.pdbx_seq_one_letter_code
_entity_poly.pdbx_strand_id
1 'polypeptide(L)' 'MNENREIESIGQKLDLYYIPTRYPDAFTEGAPFEYFEESQAKEAIEFAERIIDLVKVKLL' A
#
# COMPACT_ATOMS: atom_id res chain seq x y z
N MET A 1 -7.19 19.34 -3.07
CA MET A 1 -7.16 18.01 -3.71
C MET A 1 -8.49 17.34 -3.47
N ASN A 2 -9.00 16.56 -4.43
CA ASN A 2 -10.26 15.83 -4.27
C ASN A 2 -9.97 14.58 -3.40
N GLU A 3 -10.59 14.49 -2.21
CA GLU A 3 -10.41 13.41 -1.23
C GLU A 3 -10.57 12.02 -1.88
N ASN A 4 -11.56 11.85 -2.76
CA ASN A 4 -11.77 10.58 -3.46
C ASN A 4 -10.59 10.22 -4.36
N ARG A 5 -9.98 11.20 -5.05
CA ARG A 5 -8.80 10.95 -5.89
C ARG A 5 -7.57 10.59 -5.05
N GLU A 6 -7.44 11.15 -3.85
CA GLU A 6 -6.37 10.80 -2.92
C GLU A 6 -6.53 9.35 -2.45
N ILE A 7 -7.73 8.96 -2.01
CA ILE A 7 -8.05 7.59 -1.58
C ILE A 7 -7.82 6.58 -2.71
N GLU A 8 -8.30 6.87 -3.92
CA GLU A 8 -8.09 6.00 -5.09
C GLU A 8 -6.60 5.83 -5.40
N SER A 9 -5.83 6.93 -5.40
CA SER A 9 -4.40 6.87 -5.67
C SER A 9 -3.63 6.08 -4.62
N ILE A 10 -3.98 6.25 -3.34
CA ILE A 10 -3.37 5.49 -2.24
C ILE A 10 -3.75 4.01 -2.35
N GLY A 11 -5.03 3.71 -2.57
CA GLY A 11 -5.53 2.35 -2.70
C GLY A 11 -4.82 1.58 -3.82
N GLN A 12 -4.68 2.19 -5.00
CA GLN A 12 -3.97 1.59 -6.12
C GLN A 12 -2.51 1.24 -5.79
N LYS A 13 -1.82 2.07 -5.00
CA LYS A 13 -0.46 1.77 -4.56
C LYS A 13 -0.42 0.63 -3.53
N LEU A 14 -1.35 0.64 -2.57
CA LEU A 14 -1.43 -0.41 -1.54
C LEU A 14 -1.82 -1.78 -2.12
N ASP A 15 -2.66 -1.81 -3.16
CA ASP A 15 -3.05 -3.04 -3.85
C ASP A 15 -1.84 -3.80 -4.43
N LEU A 16 -0.81 -3.07 -4.88
CA LEU A 16 0.44 -3.66 -5.38
C LEU A 16 1.20 -4.46 -4.32
N TYR A 17 0.95 -4.21 -3.04
CA TYR A 17 1.60 -4.93 -1.95
C TYR A 17 0.83 -6.17 -1.49
N TYR A 18 -0.36 -6.46 -2.02
CA TYR A 18 -1.16 -7.57 -1.51
C TYR A 18 -0.67 -8.95 -1.96
N ILE A 19 -0.46 -9.19 -3.26
CA ILE A 19 0.01 -10.49 -3.79
C ILE A 19 1.55 -10.59 -3.76
N PRO A 20 2.30 -9.62 -4.33
CA PRO A 20 3.73 -9.76 -4.51
C PRO A 20 4.54 -9.88 -3.22
N THR A 21 4.07 -9.31 -2.10
CA THR A 21 4.81 -9.42 -0.82
C THR A 21 4.72 -10.80 -0.16
N ARG A 22 3.83 -11.68 -0.63
CA ARG A 22 3.53 -12.97 0.03
C ARG A 22 3.87 -14.19 -0.81
N TYR A 23 3.69 -14.10 -2.13
CA TYR A 23 3.79 -15.26 -3.00
C TYR A 23 4.96 -15.11 -3.99
N PRO A 24 5.95 -16.03 -3.96
CA PRO A 24 7.08 -15.98 -4.89
C PRO A 24 6.69 -16.07 -6.37
N ASP A 25 5.55 -16.68 -6.70
CA ASP A 25 5.03 -16.81 -8.06
C ASP A 25 4.54 -15.48 -8.67
N ALA A 26 4.50 -14.40 -7.87
CA ALA A 26 4.31 -13.04 -8.36
C ALA A 26 5.54 -12.47 -9.08
N PHE A 27 6.70 -13.14 -9.00
CA PHE A 27 7.94 -12.76 -9.65
C PHE A 27 8.47 -13.86 -10.55
N THR A 28 9.32 -13.49 -11.52
CA THR A 28 9.96 -14.46 -12.42
C THR A 28 10.91 -15.39 -11.68
N GLU A 29 11.53 -14.91 -10.60
CA GLU A 29 12.50 -15.64 -9.77
C GLU A 29 12.63 -15.01 -8.37
N GLY A 30 13.37 -15.65 -7.45
CA GLY A 30 13.66 -15.09 -6.12
C GLY A 30 12.52 -15.19 -5.09
N ALA A 31 12.75 -14.61 -3.92
CA ALA A 31 11.80 -14.55 -2.82
C ALA A 31 11.23 -13.12 -2.67
N PRO A 32 9.95 -12.96 -2.24
CA PRO A 32 9.31 -11.66 -2.12
C PRO A 32 10.11 -10.56 -1.40
N PHE A 33 10.80 -10.91 -0.30
CA PHE A 33 11.54 -9.92 0.49
C PHE A 33 12.73 -9.29 -0.25
N GLU A 34 13.19 -9.87 -1.36
CA GLU A 34 14.30 -9.37 -2.17
C GLU A 34 13.88 -8.21 -3.10
N TYR A 35 12.57 -7.99 -3.28
CA TYR A 35 12.01 -7.03 -4.24
C TYR A 35 11.51 -5.72 -3.61
N PHE A 36 11.59 -5.59 -2.28
CA PHE A 36 11.07 -4.42 -1.56
C PHE A 36 12.13 -3.76 -0.70
N GLU A 37 12.23 -2.45 -0.83
CA GLU A 37 13.10 -1.59 -0.06
C GLU A 37 12.41 -1.03 1.18
N GLU A 38 13.20 -0.64 2.19
CA GLU A 38 12.68 -0.02 3.42
C GLU A 38 11.87 1.26 3.13
N SER A 39 12.22 2.00 2.08
CA SER A 39 11.48 3.20 1.65
C SER A 39 10.06 2.88 1.20
N GLN A 40 9.85 1.77 0.49
CA GLN A 40 8.53 1.31 0.07
C GLN A 40 7.70 0.88 1.28
N ALA A 41 8.31 0.23 2.27
CA ALA A 41 7.64 -0.14 3.51
C ALA A 41 7.18 1.11 4.30
N LYS A 42 8.03 2.14 4.40
CA LYS A 42 7.67 3.41 5.05
C LYS A 42 6.52 4.10 4.34
N GLU A 43 6.59 4.24 3.02
CA GLU A 43 5.51 4.86 2.23
C GLU A 43 4.19 4.10 2.38
N ALA A 44 4.23 2.76 2.37
CA ALA A 44 3.04 1.93 2.55
C ALA A 44 2.37 2.12 3.93
N ILE A 45 3.17 2.25 4.99
CA ILE A 45 2.65 2.52 6.34
C ILE A 45 2.00 3.91 6.39
N GLU A 46 2.67 4.94 5.89
CA GLU A 46 2.13 6.31 5.84
C GLU A 46 0.79 6.36 5.08
N PHE A 47 0.68 5.64 3.97
CA PHE A 47 -0.56 5.52 3.21
C PHE A 47 -1.67 4.77 3.96
N ALA A 48 -1.34 3.66 4.64
CA ALA A 48 -2.32 2.94 5.44
C ALA A 48 -2.86 3.81 6.58
N GLU A 49 -1.98 4.51 7.29
CA GLU A 49 -2.35 5.47 8.34
C GLU A 49 -3.26 6.57 7.81
N ARG A 50 -2.92 7.13 6.64
CA ARG A 50 -3.72 8.17 5.99
C ARG A 50 -5.15 7.71 5.68
N ILE A 51 -5.33 6.50 5.14
CA ILE A 51 -6.66 5.94 4.88
C ILE A 51 -7.43 5.71 6.18
N ILE A 52 -6.78 5.14 7.20
CA ILE A 52 -7.40 4.89 8.51
C ILE A 52 -7.89 6.19 9.14
N ASP A 53 -7.10 7.26 9.08
CA ASP A 53 -7.46 8.55 9.66
C ASP A 53 -8.61 9.23 8.91
N LEU A 54 -8.64 9.12 7.58
CA LEU A 54 -9.80 9.58 6.79
C LEU A 54 -11.07 8.84 7.21
N VAL A 55 -11.02 7.51 7.38
CA VAL A 55 -12.16 6.70 7.83
C VAL A 55 -12.62 7.12 9.23
N LYS A 56 -11.70 7.29 10.17
CA LYS A 56 -12.03 7.74 11.55
C LYS A 56 -12.78 9.07 11.54
N VAL A 57 -12.38 10.02 10.71
CA VAL A 57 -13.05 11.33 10.60
C VAL A 57 -14.49 11.21 10.07
N LYS A 58 -14.80 10.22 9.23
CA LYS A 58 -16.16 10.01 8.68
C LYS A 58 -17.08 9.18 9.58
N LEU A 59 -16.51 8.45 10.54
CA LEU A 59 -17.28 7.66 11.52
C LEU A 59 -17.79 8.51 12.70
N LEU A 60 -17.25 9.72 12.87
CA LEU A 60 -17.67 10.73 13.84
C LEU A 60 -18.73 11.67 13.23
#